data_AF-A0A235I553-F1
#
_entry.id   AF-A0A235I553-F1
#
_cell.length_a   1.000
_cell.length_b   1.000
_cell.length_c   1.000
_cell.angle_alpha   90.00
_cell.angle_beta   90.00
_cell.angle_gamma   90.00
#
_symmetry.space_group_name_H-M   'P 1'
#
loop_
_entity.id
_entity.type
_entity.pdbx_description
1 polymer ?
#
loop_
_entity_poly.entity_id
_entity_poly.type
_entity_poly.pdbx_seq_one_letter_code
_entity_poly.pdbx_strand_id
1 'polypeptide(L)' 'MLSKKFPSRDEVLAVVTLIMVIGSLTLAVIDEKSRPPFLDLTKFAVGTYIGLLIPRSRSSDRDV' A
#
# COMPACT_ATOMS: atom_id res chain seq x y z
N MET A 1 13.36 2.72 -31.00
CA MET A 1 13.17 1.54 -30.13
C MET A 1 12.71 2.03 -28.75
N LEU A 2 11.46 1.79 -28.36
CA LEU A 2 11.01 2.08 -26.98
C LEU A 2 11.65 1.04 -26.06
N SER A 3 12.64 1.45 -25.27
CA SER A 3 13.15 0.60 -24.19
C SER A 3 12.06 0.50 -23.13
N LYS A 4 11.43 -0.66 -23.04
CA LYS A 4 10.36 -0.95 -22.07
C LYS A 4 11.02 -1.14 -20.71
N LYS A 5 11.15 -0.04 -19.94
CA LYS A 5 11.59 -0.12 -18.54
C LYS A 5 10.48 -0.77 -17.73
N PHE A 6 10.83 -1.83 -17.02
CA PHE A 6 9.95 -2.37 -15.98
C PHE A 6 9.85 -1.36 -14.83
N PRO A 7 8.64 -1.12 -14.29
CA PRO A 7 8.45 -0.19 -13.19
C PRO A 7 9.22 -0.66 -11.95
N SER A 8 9.66 0.30 -11.14
CA SER A 8 10.36 -0.02 -9.90
C SER A 8 9.41 -0.66 -8.89
N ARG A 9 9.95 -1.39 -7.91
CA ARG A 9 9.14 -1.96 -6.81
C ARG A 9 8.31 -0.87 -6.11
N ASP A 10 8.90 0.31 -5.89
CA ASP A 10 8.24 1.41 -5.18
C ASP A 10 7.12 2.03 -6.01
N GLU A 11 7.31 2.10 -7.33
CA GLU A 11 6.28 2.55 -8.27
C GLU A 11 5.08 1.58 -8.29
N VAL A 12 5.35 0.27 -8.37
CA VAL A 12 4.30 -0.75 -8.28
C VAL A 12 3.58 -0.68 -6.93
N LEU A 13 4.33 -0.55 -5.83
CA LEU A 13 3.78 -0.43 -4.48
C LEU A 13 2.84 0.78 -4.38
N ALA A 14 3.28 1.94 -4.87
CA ALA A 14 2.49 3.17 -4.84
C ALA A 14 1.19 3.03 -5.64
N VAL A 15 1.25 2.45 -6.84
CA VAL A 15 0.07 2.22 -7.68
C VAL A 15 -0.92 1.25 -7.01
N VAL A 16 -0.42 0.15 -6.44
CA VAL A 16 -1.27 -0.83 -5.74
C VAL A 16 -1.94 -0.20 -4.52
N THR A 17 -1.20 0.54 -3.69
CA THR A 17 -1.75 1.25 -2.54
C THR A 17 -2.81 2.27 -2.98
N LEU A 18 -2.56 3.02 -4.04
CA LEU A 18 -3.50 4.01 -4.56
C LEU A 18 -4.82 3.36 -4.99
N ILE A 19 -4.75 2.27 -5.77
CA ILE A 19 -5.94 1.52 -6.21
C ILE A 19 -6.71 0.99 -4.99
N MET A 20 -6.00 0.45 -4.00
CA MET A 20 -6.61 -0.12 -2.79
C MET A 20 -7.34 0.95 -1.96
N VAL A 21 -6.74 2.13 -1.78
CA VAL A 21 -7.34 3.26 -1.06
C VAL A 21 -8.56 3.79 -1.79
N ILE A 22 -8.44 4.07 -3.09
CA ILE A 22 -9.55 4.61 -3.88
C ILE A 22 -10.71 3.61 -3.93
N GLY A 23 -10.43 2.33 -4.18
CA GLY A 23 -11.44 1.29 -4.22
C GLY A 23 -12.18 1.14 -2.88
N SER A 24 -11.43 1.09 -1.78
CA SER A 24 -12.02 0.98 -0.44
C SER A 24 -12.86 2.20 -0.06
N LEU A 25 -12.39 3.41 -0.34
CA LEU A 25 -13.16 4.64 -0.09
C LEU A 25 -14.42 4.71 -0.95
N THR A 26 -14.35 4.29 -2.22
CA THR A 26 -15.51 4.25 -3.12
C THR A 26 -16.57 3.27 -2.58
N LEU A 27 -16.15 2.08 -2.15
CA LEU A 27 -17.05 1.10 -1.53
C LEU A 27 -17.66 1.61 -0.22
N ALA A 28 -16.89 2.35 0.59
CA ALA A 28 -17.36 2.99 1.83
C ALA A 28 -18.41 4.10 1.61
N VAL A 29 -18.46 4.66 0.41
CA VAL A 29 -19.49 5.65 0.01
C VAL A 29 -20.74 4.94 -0.51
N ILE A 30 -20.59 3.85 -1.26
CA ILE A 30 -21.71 3.13 -1.90
C ILE A 30 -22.47 2.26 -0.89
N ASP A 31 -21.75 1.58 0.01
CA ASP A 31 -22.36 0.69 1.02
C ASP A 31 -22.09 1.21 2.44
N GLU A 32 -23.06 1.92 2.97
CA GLU A 32 -23.00 2.46 4.35
C GLU A 32 -22.97 1.37 5.43
N LYS A 33 -23.55 0.19 5.17
CA LYS A 33 -23.59 -0.89 6.17
C LYS A 33 -22.22 -1.51 6.37
N SER A 34 -21.45 -1.60 5.29
CA SER A 34 -20.08 -2.13 5.30
C SER A 34 -19.02 -1.04 5.33
N ARG A 35 -19.37 0.22 5.61
CA ARG A 35 -18.41 1.33 5.71
C ARG A 35 -17.25 1.07 6.68
N PRO A 36 -17.47 0.56 7.92
CA PRO A 36 -16.36 0.35 8.86
C PRO A 36 -15.22 -0.54 8.32
N PRO A 37 -15.47 -1.76 7.79
CA PRO A 37 -14.39 -2.59 7.26
C PRO A 37 -13.67 -1.97 6.04
N PHE A 38 -14.35 -1.18 5.21
CA PHE A 38 -13.69 -0.46 4.11
C PHE A 38 -12.76 0.67 4.58
N LEU A 39 -13.13 1.35 5.66
CA LEU A 39 -12.23 2.34 6.29
C LEU A 39 -11.01 1.65 6.92
N ASP A 40 -11.18 0.47 7.50
CA ASP A 40 -10.07 -0.31 8.06
C ASP A 40 -9.12 -0.83 6.97
N LEU A 41 -9.67 -1.29 5.83
CA LEU A 41 -8.90 -1.60 4.62
C LEU A 41 -8.07 -0.40 4.13
N THR A 42 -8.67 0.78 4.14
CA THR A 42 -7.99 2.04 3.76
C THR A 42 -6.82 2.33 4.70
N LYS A 43 -7.04 2.26 6.01
CA LYS A 43 -5.98 2.46 7.02
C LYS A 43 -4.88 1.42 6.89
N PHE A 44 -5.24 0.16 6.68
CA PHE A 44 -4.29 -0.94 6.49
C PHE A 44 -3.40 -0.71 5.26
N ALA A 45 -3.98 -0.29 4.14
CA ALA A 45 -3.25 0.00 2.91
C ALA A 45 -2.23 1.13 3.11
N VAL A 46 -2.64 2.24 3.73
CA VAL A 46 -1.78 3.39 4.02
C VAL A 46 -0.69 3.03 5.02
N GLY A 47 -1.05 2.36 6.12
CA GLY A 47 -0.10 1.95 7.15
C GLY A 47 0.96 0.97 6.63
N THR A 48 0.54 0.01 5.81
CA THR A 48 1.47 -0.93 5.15
C THR A 48 2.40 -0.22 4.19
N TYR A 49 1.88 0.70 3.37
CA TYR A 49 2.70 1.48 2.44
C TYR A 49 3.77 2.29 3.17
N ILE A 50 3.38 3.04 4.20
CA ILE A 50 4.30 3.81 5.04
C ILE A 50 5.33 2.86 5.70
N GLY A 51 4.88 1.75 6.30
CA GLY A 51 5.75 0.79 6.96
C GLY A 51 6.79 0.15 6.03
N LEU A 52 6.47 -0.02 4.75
CA LEU A 52 7.40 -0.53 3.75
C LEU A 52 8.38 0.52 3.22
N LEU A 53 8.03 1.81 3.31
CA LEU A 53 8.92 2.92 2.96
C LEU A 53 9.90 3.28 4.08
N ILE A 54 9.58 2.96 5.34
CA ILE A 54 10.51 3.16 6.45
C ILE A 54 11.76 2.30 6.20
N PRO A 55 12.96 2.91 6.10
CA PRO A 55 14.20 2.15 5.96
C PRO A 55 14.38 1.25 7.17
N ARG A 56 14.33 -0.07 6.97
CA ARG A 56 14.74 -1.00 8.03
C ARG A 56 16.25 -0.83 8.22
N SER A 57 16.65 -0.29 9.36
CA SER A 57 18.05 -0.31 9.76
C SER A 57 18.49 -1.77 9.78
N ARG A 58 19.45 -2.12 8.93
CA ARG A 58 20.09 -3.44 8.90
C ARG A 58 21.02 -3.54 10.10
N SER A 59 20.45 -3.61 11.31
CA SER A 59 21.18 -3.80 12.55
C SER A 59 20.62 -5.04 13.24
N SER A 60 21.50 -6.03 13.38
CA SER A 60 21.31 -7.33 14.05
C SER A 60 20.75 -8.47 13.18
N ASP A 61 21.63 -8.96 12.30
CA ASP A 61 21.71 -10.38 11.94
C ASP A 61 23.20 -10.78 11.95
N ARG A 62 23.88 -10.42 13.05
CA ARG A 62 25.32 -10.66 13.28
C ARG A 62 25.61 -11.09 14.73
N ASP A 63 24.64 -11.70 15.39
CA ASP A 63 24.89 -12.41 16.65
C ASP A 63 24.41 -13.86 16.50
N VAL A 64 25.19 -14.63 15.74
CA VAL A 64 25.31 -16.09 15.84
C VAL A 64 26.56 -16.37 16.65
#